data_AF-A0A2S6ZDC3-F1
#
_entry.id   AF-A0A2S6ZDC3-F1
#
_cell.length_a   1.000
_cell.length_b   1.000
_cell.length_c   1.000
_cell.angle_alpha   90.00
_cell.angle_beta   90.00
_cell.angle_gamma   90.00
#
_symmetry.space_group_name_H-M   'P 1'
#
loop_
_entity.id
_entity.type
_entity.pdbx_description
1 polymer ?
#
loop_
_entity_poly.entity_id
_entity_poly.type
_entity_poly.pdbx_seq_one_letter_code
_entity_poly.pdbx_strand_id
1 'polypeptide(L)'
;MRAGGRCVINLRRIIELPGEADTVWTDVMTRRCYKLPAEMMPLLDRLSASDRGVDMKWLARHDETQRSRMRRLMCQLASREAIRSCV
;
A
#
# COMPACT_ATOMS: atom_id res chain seq x y z
N MET A 1 -15.99 -6.40 -17.81
CA MET A 1 -15.34 -5.79 -16.62
C MET A 1 -13.86 -6.12 -16.65
N ARG A 2 -12.96 -5.17 -16.93
CA ARG A 2 -11.51 -5.38 -16.76
C ARG A 2 -11.16 -5.25 -15.27
N ALA A 3 -11.66 -6.18 -14.46
CA ALA A 3 -11.40 -6.21 -13.03
C ALA A 3 -10.10 -6.97 -12.77
N GLY A 4 -8.99 -6.25 -12.72
CA GLY A 4 -7.71 -6.84 -12.32
C GLY A 4 -6.52 -5.90 -12.44
N GLY A 5 -6.69 -4.61 -12.19
CA GLY A 5 -5.55 -3.70 -12.06
C GLY A 5 -4.73 -4.07 -10.82
N ARG A 6 -3.42 -3.96 -10.93
CA ARG A 6 -2.47 -4.19 -9.83
C ARG A 6 -2.18 -2.85 -9.14
N CYS A 7 -2.23 -2.78 -7.82
CA CYS A 7 -1.81 -1.58 -7.10
C CYS A 7 -0.35 -1.68 -6.68
N VAL A 8 0.41 -0.59 -6.86
CA VAL A 8 1.79 -0.44 -6.37
C VAL A 8 1.95 0.92 -5.70
N ILE A 9 2.98 1.07 -4.88
CA ILE A 9 3.33 2.36 -4.29
C ILE A 9 3.72 3.38 -5.37
N ASN A 10 3.36 4.65 -5.14
CA ASN A 10 3.76 5.77 -5.97
C ASN A 10 5.12 6.31 -5.50
N LEU A 11 6.22 5.68 -5.95
CA LEU A 11 7.59 6.06 -5.56
C LEU A 11 8.00 7.50 -5.95
N ARG A 12 7.25 8.16 -6.84
CA ARG A 12 7.49 9.57 -7.16
C ARG A 12 7.01 10.52 -6.06
N ARG A 13 6.16 10.02 -5.17
CA ARG A 13 5.45 10.79 -4.14
C ARG A 13 5.76 10.31 -2.74
N ILE A 14 5.85 8.99 -2.57
CA ILE A 14 6.03 8.35 -1.28
C ILE A 14 7.47 7.90 -1.12
N ILE A 15 8.12 8.42 -0.09
CA ILE A 15 9.46 8.01 0.35
C ILE A 15 9.34 7.34 1.71
N GLU A 16 9.99 6.20 1.88
CA GLU A 16 10.12 5.55 3.18
C GLU A 16 11.23 6.22 3.99
N LEU A 17 10.92 6.57 5.23
CA LEU A 17 11.91 7.10 6.17
C LEU A 17 12.59 5.95 6.91
N PRO A 18 13.91 6.02 7.14
CA PRO A 18 14.62 5.03 7.93
C PRO A 18 14.12 5.05 9.39
N GLY A 19 13.85 3.87 9.94
CA GLY A 19 13.43 3.68 11.33
C GLY A 19 13.60 2.22 11.76
N GLU A 20 13.81 1.99 13.05
CA GLU A 20 14.13 0.65 13.57
C GLU A 20 12.90 -0.22 13.89
N ALA A 21 11.77 0.40 14.26
CA ALA A 21 10.58 -0.32 14.75
C ALA A 21 9.29 0.02 14.00
N ASP A 22 9.24 1.14 13.28
CA ASP A 22 8.05 1.61 12.59
C ASP A 22 8.37 1.90 11.12
N THR A 23 7.55 1.39 10.20
CA THR A 23 7.58 1.88 8.83
C THR A 23 6.85 3.20 8.74
N VAL A 24 7.58 4.26 8.38
CA VAL A 24 7.03 5.60 8.17
C VAL A 24 7.18 5.97 6.71
N TRP A 25 6.07 6.33 6.08
CA TRP A 25 6.06 6.87 4.73
C TRP A 25 5.82 8.37 4.75
N THR A 26 6.58 9.12 3.96
CA THR A 26 6.40 10.56 3.78
C THR A 26 5.90 10.85 2.37
N ASP A 27 4.81 11.60 2.27
CA ASP A 27 4.34 12.20 1.03
C ASP A 27 5.12 13.50 0.78
N VAL A 28 6.02 13.52 -0.19
CA VAL A 28 6.87 14.69 -0.50
C VAL A 28 6.08 15.89 -1.01
N MET A 29 4.89 15.67 -1.57
CA MET A 29 4.04 16.74 -2.10
C MET A 29 3.29 17.47 -0.98
N THR A 30 2.90 16.74 0.07
CA THR A 30 2.10 17.31 1.18
C THR A 30 2.88 17.45 2.49
N ARG A 31 4.09 16.89 2.56
CA ARG A 31 4.93 16.75 3.76
C ARG A 31 4.26 16.00 4.91
N ARG A 32 3.20 15.23 4.62
CA ARG A 32 2.53 14.40 5.62
C ARG A 32 3.30 13.10 5.81
N CYS A 33 3.38 12.66 7.06
CA CYS A 33 3.94 11.36 7.42
C CYS A 33 2.81 10.39 7.77
N TYR A 34 2.96 9.14 7.33
CA TYR A 34 2.08 8.02 7.64
C TYR A 34 2.88 6.99 8.42
N LYS A 35 2.57 6.86 9.71
CA LYS A 35 3.03 5.72 10.49
C LYS A 35 2.16 4.51 10.14
N LEU A 36 2.79 3.44 9.68
CA LEU A 36 2.08 2.29 9.16
C LEU A 36 2.00 1.19 10.22
N PRO A 37 0.84 0.51 10.38
CA PRO A 37 0.71 -0.54 11.37
C PRO A 37 1.58 -1.76 11.04
N ALA A 38 2.26 -2.33 12.04
CA ALA A 38 3.14 -3.48 11.86
C ALA A 38 2.38 -4.72 11.33
N GLU A 39 1.11 -4.90 11.70
CA GLU A 39 0.29 -5.99 11.18
C GLU A 39 0.00 -5.88 9.67
N MET A 40 0.22 -4.69 9.09
CA MET A 40 0.02 -4.43 7.66
C MET A 40 1.31 -4.59 6.85
N MET A 41 2.46 -4.93 7.47
CA MET A 41 3.73 -5.12 6.75
C MET A 41 3.63 -6.01 5.50
N PRO A 42 2.90 -7.16 5.50
CA PRO A 42 2.76 -7.96 4.28
C PRO A 42 2.12 -7.22 3.11
N LEU A 43 1.20 -6.28 3.38
CA LEU A 43 0.61 -5.42 2.36
C LEU A 43 1.61 -4.37 1.88
N LEU A 44 2.37 -3.76 2.80
CA LEU A 44 3.32 -2.70 2.48
C LEU A 44 4.48 -3.22 1.64
N ASP A 45 5.08 -4.34 2.04
CA ASP A 45 6.11 -5.04 1.28
C ASP A 45 5.62 -5.34 -0.14
N ARG A 46 4.37 -5.76 -0.24
CA ARG A 46 3.75 -6.09 -1.52
C ARG A 46 3.50 -4.87 -2.40
N LEU A 47 3.10 -3.73 -1.81
CA LEU A 47 2.93 -2.46 -2.52
C LEU A 47 4.26 -1.89 -2.99
N SER A 48 5.33 -2.05 -2.21
CA SER A 48 6.69 -1.62 -2.54
C SER A 48 7.36 -2.49 -3.61
N ALA A 49 6.96 -3.75 -3.75
CA ALA A 49 7.41 -4.65 -4.79
C ALA A 49 6.79 -4.30 -6.17
N SER A 50 7.48 -3.45 -6.92
CA SER A 50 7.03 -2.94 -8.24
C SER A 50 6.72 -4.03 -9.28
N ASP A 51 7.35 -5.19 -9.18
CA ASP A 51 7.20 -6.35 -10.07
C ASP A 51 5.91 -7.16 -9.82
N ARG A 52 5.34 -7.05 -8.61
CA ARG A 52 4.28 -7.94 -8.14
C ARG A 52 3.04 -7.18 -7.71
N GLY A 53 3.18 -6.11 -6.93
CA GLY A 53 2.06 -5.31 -6.43
C GLY A 53 0.93 -6.11 -5.77
N VAL A 54 -0.18 -5.42 -5.52
CA VAL A 54 -1.37 -5.97 -4.89
C VAL A 54 -2.47 -6.10 -5.93
N ASP A 55 -2.86 -7.33 -6.25
CA ASP A 55 -4.02 -7.63 -7.09
C ASP A 55 -5.13 -8.33 -6.29
N MET A 56 -6.28 -8.51 -6.92
CA MET A 56 -7.44 -9.18 -6.29
C MET A 56 -7.15 -10.63 -5.91
N LYS A 57 -6.30 -11.33 -6.67
CA LYS A 57 -5.93 -12.73 -6.39
C LYS A 57 -5.09 -12.83 -5.13
N TRP A 58 -4.17 -11.89 -4.91
CA TRP A 58 -3.35 -11.82 -3.71
C TRP A 58 -4.20 -11.42 -2.49
N LEU A 59 -5.08 -10.42 -2.63
CA LEU A 59 -5.99 -10.03 -1.54
C LEU A 59 -6.89 -11.18 -1.10
N ALA A 60 -7.34 -12.01 -2.04
CA ALA A 60 -8.22 -13.15 -1.75
C ALA A 60 -7.56 -14.28 -0.92
N ARG A 61 -6.22 -14.30 -0.79
CA ARG A 61 -5.49 -15.31 0.00
C ARG A 61 -5.55 -15.09 1.50
N HIS A 62 -6.00 -13.93 1.95
CA HIS A 62 -6.10 -13.57 3.35
C HIS A 62 -7.53 -13.82 3.86
N ASP A 63 -7.66 -14.06 5.17
CA ASP A 63 -8.96 -14.16 5.81
C ASP A 63 -9.77 -12.87 5.65
N GLU A 64 -11.08 -12.94 5.90
CA GLU A 64 -11.99 -11.82 5.69
C GLU A 64 -11.65 -10.59 6.55
N THR A 65 -11.22 -10.80 7.78
CA THR A 65 -10.87 -9.72 8.71
C THR A 65 -9.63 -8.97 8.22
N GLN A 66 -8.57 -9.72 7.90
CA GLN A 66 -7.33 -9.15 7.39
C GLN A 66 -7.54 -8.48 6.04
N ARG A 67 -8.28 -9.11 5.12
CA ARG A 67 -8.61 -8.56 3.80
C ARG A 67 -9.38 -7.24 3.91
N SER A 68 -10.31 -7.14 4.84
CA SER A 68 -11.09 -5.90 5.07
C SER A 68 -10.21 -4.77 5.60
N ARG A 69 -9.30 -5.06 6.54
CA ARG A 69 -8.31 -4.09 7.04
C ARG A 69 -7.37 -3.63 5.93
N MET A 70 -6.83 -4.55 5.14
CA MET A 70 -5.97 -4.25 4.00
C MET A 70 -6.69 -3.36 2.97
N ARG A 71 -7.94 -3.69 2.61
CA ARG A 71 -8.74 -2.85 1.71
C ARG A 71 -8.96 -1.45 2.26
N ARG A 72 -9.29 -1.31 3.55
CA ARG A 72 -9.46 0.01 4.19
C ARG A 72 -8.19 0.84 4.07
N LEU A 73 -7.03 0.26 4.36
CA LEU A 73 -5.74 0.95 4.24
C LEU A 73 -5.44 1.30 2.78
N MET A 74 -5.66 0.38 1.83
CA MET A 74 -5.49 0.67 0.40
C MET A 74 -6.38 1.83 -0.06
N CYS A 75 -7.64 1.90 0.36
CA CYS A 75 -8.52 3.02 0.04
C CYS A 75 -8.00 4.35 0.62
N GLN A 76 -7.49 4.33 1.86
CA GLN A 76 -6.89 5.52 2.49
C GLN A 76 -5.62 5.99 1.76
N LEU A 77 -4.78 5.06 1.30
CA LEU A 77 -3.58 5.36 0.52
C LEU A 77 -3.96 5.89 -0.88
N ALA A 78 -4.95 5.28 -1.53
CA ALA A 78 -5.43 5.69 -2.84
C ALA A 78 -6.03 7.10 -2.80
N SER A 79 -6.81 7.45 -1.76
CA SER A 79 -7.38 8.79 -1.60
C SER A 79 -6.33 9.89 -1.39
N ARG A 80 -5.05 9.50 -1.22
CA ARG A 80 -3.89 10.38 -1.04
C ARG A 80 -2.88 10.24 -2.18
N GLU A 81 -3.23 9.50 -3.24
CA GLU A 81 -2.35 9.19 -4.38
C GLU A 81 -1.04 8.49 -3.98
N ALA A 82 -1.01 7.85 -2.81
CA ALA A 82 0.15 7.14 -2.29
C ALA A 82 0.38 5.80 -3.01
N ILE A 83 -0.69 5.24 -3.59
CA ILE A 83 -0.65 4.06 -4.45
C ILE A 83 -1.28 4.37 -5.80
N ARG A 84 -0.87 3.65 -6.83
CA ARG A 84 -1.37 3.79 -8.19
C ARG A 84 -1.72 2.43 -8.79
N SER A 85 -2.72 2.44 -9.68
CA SER A 85 -3.06 1.27 -10.49
C SER A 85 -2.06 1.12 -11.65
N CYS A 86 -1.51 -0.07 -11.80
CA CYS A 86 -0.84 -0.56 -12.99
C CYS A 86 -1.85 -1.37 -13.80
N VAL A 87 -1.92 -1.07 -15.10
CA VAL A 87 -2.68 -1.82 -16.10
C VAL A 87 -1.81 -2.95 -16.63
#